data_AF-A0A2H6H0N7-F1
#
_entry.id   AF-A0A2H6H0N7-F1
#
_cell.length_a   1.000
_cell.length_b   1.000
_cell.length_c   1.000
_cell.angle_alpha   90.00
_cell.angle_beta   90.00
_cell.angle_gamma   90.00
#
_symmetry.space_group_name_H-M   'P 1'
#
loop_
_entity.id
_entity.type
_entity.pdbx_description
1 polymer ?
#
loop_
_entity_poly.entity_id
_entity_poly.type
_entity_poly.pdbx_seq_one_letter_code
_entity_poly.pdbx_strand_id
1 'polypeptide(L)' 'MKNENQKRIFMKPGKTNKEDRLNFIKFWANYIKTHSDKEWSEQQKMLIDSQIKNVKKLAKKPVLPTSS' A
#
# COMPACT_ATOMS: atom_id res chain seq x y z
N MET A 1 -19.41 -10.14 -15.27
CA MET A 1 -18.41 -9.61 -16.22
C MET A 1 -17.10 -9.43 -15.45
N LYS A 2 -16.06 -10.22 -15.74
CA LYS A 2 -14.74 -10.07 -15.13
C LYS A 2 -14.00 -9.05 -15.99
N ASN A 3 -13.73 -7.86 -15.46
CA ASN A 3 -13.04 -6.80 -16.19
C ASN A 3 -11.63 -7.27 -16.58
N GLU A 4 -11.41 -7.50 -17.88
CA GLU A 4 -10.17 -8.00 -18.48
C GLU A 4 -8.98 -7.03 -18.39
N ASN A 5 -9.11 -5.92 -17.66
CA ASN A 5 -8.11 -4.84 -17.61
C ASN A 5 -7.17 -4.87 -16.40
N GLN A 6 -7.22 -5.89 -15.55
CA GLN A 6 -6.16 -6.09 -14.57
C GLN A 6 -4.95 -6.80 -15.18
N LYS A 7 -4.34 -6.19 -16.21
CA LYS A 7 -2.94 -6.50 -16.54
C LYS A 7 -2.17 -6.29 -15.25
N ARG A 8 -1.62 -7.36 -14.66
CA ARG A 8 -0.86 -7.29 -13.41
C ARG A 8 0.25 -6.26 -13.59
N ILE A 9 0.05 -5.06 -13.06
CA ILE A 9 1.01 -3.97 -13.19
C ILE A 9 2.11 -4.30 -12.19
N PHE A 10 3.13 -5.02 -12.65
CA PHE A 10 4.30 -5.34 -11.85
C PHE A 10 5.29 -4.19 -11.94
N MET A 11 5.62 -3.60 -10.79
CA MET A 11 6.76 -2.70 -10.69
C MET A 11 8.03 -3.50 -11.00
N LYS A 12 8.83 -3.02 -11.95
CA LYS A 12 10.15 -3.60 -12.21
C LYS A 12 11.09 -3.19 -11.07
N PRO A 13 11.67 -4.13 -10.31
CA PRO A 13 12.67 -3.78 -9.31
C PRO A 13 13.90 -3.18 -10.00
N GLY A 14 14.49 -2.18 -9.36
CA GLY A 14 15.78 -1.63 -9.72
C GLY A 14 16.92 -2.54 -9.28
N LYS A 15 18.13 -2.27 -9.77
CA LYS A 15 19.35 -2.95 -9.31
C LYS A 15 19.96 -2.28 -8.08
N THR A 16 19.51 -1.07 -7.77
CA THR A 16 19.97 -0.27 -6.63
C THR A 16 18.80 0.37 -5.90
N ASN A 17 18.98 0.72 -4.62
CA ASN A 17 17.98 1.45 -3.83
C ASN A 17 17.50 2.74 -4.51
N LYS A 18 18.37 3.44 -5.23
CA LYS A 18 18.01 4.66 -5.97
C LYS A 18 17.07 4.34 -7.14
N GLU A 19 17.37 3.28 -7.88
CA GLU A 19 16.52 2.82 -8.99
C GLU A 19 15.18 2.29 -8.50
N ASP A 20 15.14 1.57 -7.38
CA ASP A 20 13.89 1.11 -6.77
C ASP A 20 12.99 2.29 -6.41
N ARG A 21 13.54 3.31 -5.75
CA ARG A 21 12.77 4.52 -5.40
C ARG A 21 12.24 5.22 -6.65
N LEU A 22 13.06 5.33 -7.71
CA LEU A 22 12.62 5.95 -8.97
C LEU A 22 11.56 5.11 -9.68
N ASN A 23 11.71 3.79 -9.72
CA ASN A 23 10.74 2.88 -10.32
C ASN A 23 9.42 2.89 -9.57
N PHE A 24 9.47 2.97 -8.24
CA PHE A 24 8.30 3.13 -7.39
C PHE A 24 7.55 4.44 -7.66
N ILE A 25 8.27 5.57 -7.71
CA ILE A 25 7.67 6.88 -8.02
C ILE A 25 7.04 6.86 -9.42
N LYS A 26 7.75 6.37 -10.44
CA LYS A 26 7.24 6.28 -11.82
C LYS A 26 6.01 5.39 -11.93
N PHE A 27 6.01 4.26 -11.22
CA PHE A 27 4.89 3.35 -11.18
C PHE A 27 3.64 4.06 -10.66
N TRP A 28 3.73 4.73 -9.50
CA TRP A 28 2.60 5.42 -8.91
C TRP A 28 2.15 6.64 -9.69
N ALA A 29 3.09 7.41 -10.26
CA ALA A 29 2.74 8.52 -11.14
C ALA A 29 1.94 8.06 -12.36
N ASN A 30 2.31 6.93 -12.97
CA ASN A 30 1.55 6.35 -14.07
C ASN A 30 0.20 5.79 -13.60
N TYR A 31 0.16 5.13 -12.44
CA TYR A 31 -1.06 4.56 -11.88
C TYR A 31 -2.13 5.64 -11.65
N ILE A 32 -1.75 6.75 -11.02
CA ILE A 32 -2.64 7.90 -10.76
C ILE A 32 -3.15 8.51 -12.07
N LYS A 33 -2.32 8.56 -13.13
CA LYS A 33 -2.73 9.11 -14.43
C LYS A 33 -3.72 8.24 -15.21
N THR A 34 -3.76 6.93 -14.94
CA THR A 34 -4.54 5.98 -15.75
C THR A 34 -5.75 5.38 -15.04
N HIS A 35 -5.86 5.57 -13.73
CA HIS A 35 -6.97 5.06 -12.92
C HIS A 35 -7.83 6.21 -12.41
N SER A 36 -9.10 5.92 -12.15
CA SER A 36 -10.02 6.95 -11.64
C SER A 36 -9.68 7.34 -10.20
N ASP A 37 -9.97 8.58 -9.83
CA ASP A 37 -9.80 9.07 -8.45
C ASP A 37 -10.54 8.19 -7.43
N LYS A 38 -11.65 7.58 -7.84
CA LYS A 38 -12.43 6.65 -7.01
C LYS A 38 -11.63 5.40 -6.68
N GLU A 39 -11.03 4.76 -7.67
CA GLU A 39 -10.19 3.57 -7.45
C GLU A 39 -8.94 3.89 -6.63
N TRP A 40 -8.32 5.05 -6.88
CA TRP A 40 -7.18 5.52 -6.10
C TRP A 40 -7.54 5.73 -4.63
N SER A 41 -8.67 6.39 -4.36
CA SER A 41 -9.15 6.68 -3.01
C SER A 41 -9.53 5.41 -2.22
N GLU A 42 -10.07 4.39 -2.89
CA GLU A 42 -10.40 3.10 -2.27
C GLU A 42 -9.14 2.37 -1.79
N GLN A 43 -8.04 2.42 -2.55
CA GLN A 43 -6.75 1.84 -2.14
C GLN A 43 -6.15 2.55 -0.93
N GLN A 44 -6.23 3.89 -0.91
CA GLN A 44 -5.78 4.68 0.25
C GLN A 44 -6.58 4.34 1.51
N LYS A 45 -7.91 4.20 1.38
CA LYS A 45 -8.77 3.80 2.48
C LYS A 45 -8.37 2.44 3.05
N MET A 46 -8.11 1.44 2.20
CA MET A 46 -7.68 0.11 2.64
C MET A 46 -6.36 0.18 3.44
N LEU A 47 -5.38 0.96 2.97
CA LEU A 47 -4.11 1.14 3.68
C LEU A 47 -4.32 1.80 5.05
N ILE A 48 -5.07 2.89 5.11
CA ILE A 48 -5.37 3.62 6.35
C ILE A 48 -6.12 2.71 7.34
N ASP A 49 -7.16 2.02 6.89
CA ASP A 49 -7.95 1.11 7.71
C ASP A 49 -7.09 -0.02 8.28
N SER A 50 -6.14 -0.54 7.50
CA SER A 50 -5.20 -1.58 7.97
C SER A 50 -4.29 -1.08 9.10
N GLN A 51 -3.79 0.16 9.00
CA GLN A 51 -2.95 0.77 10.03
C GLN A 51 -3.76 1.06 11.30
N ILE A 52 -4.98 1.60 11.16
CA ILE A 52 -5.89 1.85 12.29
C ILE A 52 -6.24 0.53 13.00
N LYS A 53 -6.51 -0.54 12.27
CA LYS A 53 -6.80 -1.86 12.84
C LYS A 53 -5.61 -2.40 13.64
N ASN A 54 -4.40 -2.22 13.15
CA ASN A 54 -3.19 -2.63 13.86
C ASN A 54 -2.97 -1.81 15.14
N VAL A 55 -3.15 -0.49 15.09
CA VAL A 55 -3.07 0.38 16.27
C VAL A 55 -4.10 -0.03 17.33
N LYS A 56 -5.35 -0.28 16.92
CA LYS A 56 -6.41 -0.78 17.83
C LYS A 56 -6.07 -2.14 18.44
N LYS A 57 -5.40 -3.03 17.68
CA LYS A 57 -4.96 -4.34 18.18
C LYS A 57 -3.83 -4.19 19.22
N LEU A 58 -2.91 -3.26 19.01
CA LEU A 58 -1.83 -2.96 19.95
C LEU A 58 -2.38 -2.29 21.22
N ALA A 59 -3.30 -1.34 21.10
CA ALA A 59 -3.94 -0.68 22.24
C ALA A 59 -4.81 -1.63 23.09
N LYS A 60 -5.36 -2.69 22.49
CA LYS A 60 -6.11 -3.74 23.20
C LYS A 60 -5.25 -4.82 23.83
N LYS A 61 -3.95 -4.90 23.53
CA LYS A 61 -3.05 -5.83 24.18
C LYS A 61 -2.62 -5.21 25.51
N PRO A 62 -3.03 -5.73 26.67
CA PRO A 62 -2.48 -5.25 27.93
C PRO A 62 -0.98 -5.48 27.89
N VAL A 63 -0.21 -4.41 28.14
CA VAL A 63 1.22 -4.51 28.40
C VAL A 63 1.33 -5.32 29.69
N LEU A 64 1.66 -6.61 29.58
CA LEU A 64 1.98 -7.41 30.76
C LEU A 64 3.19 -6.75 31.43
N PRO A 65 3.18 -6.53 32.76
CA PRO A 65 4.38 -6.08 33.45
C PRO A 65 5.46 -7.13 33.21
N THR A 66 6.57 -6.72 32.62
CA THR A 66 7.78 -7.55 32.58
C THR A 66 8.26 -7.70 34.02
N SER A 67 7.99 -8.85 34.63
CA SER A 67 8.60 -9.25 35.89
C SER A 67 10.11 -9.40 35.68
N SER A 68 10.88 -8.71 36.51
CA SER A 68 12.33 -8.84 36.69
C SER A 68 12.77 -10.24 37.08
#